data_AF-A0A7V4HIK7-F1
#
_entry.id   AF-A0A7V4HIK7-F1
#
_cell.length_a   1.000
_cell.length_b   1.000
_cell.length_c   1.000
_cell.angle_alpha   90.00
_cell.angle_beta   90.00
_cell.angle_gamma   90.00
#
_symmetry.space_group_name_H-M   'P 1'
#
loop_
_entity.id
_entity.type
_entity.pdbx_description
1 polymer ?
#
loop_
_entity_poly.entity_id
_entity_poly.type
_entity_poly.pdbx_seq_one_letter_code
_entity_poly.pdbx_strand_id
1 'polypeptide(L)'
;MNQDLALFSGAADARRKPPCRMLTFGRAVAGCVAFSILLAVSGSEARGGDFRSWQRKMSVSFDGYTRAEPLTNFPALVIFSTNIPGFSYSQFLSATNDDLRFTDGSETNELNHEIETWDTNGFSYVWVQVPVLTNHARIWAFWGRESQSAPPCRTNGATWDSTFRGVWHLAEGSSGSNLDSTAYWNHGARSGNVASPGIAAGAQEFNGSSAYINCGNATSLQITTNLTLSIWIKPDTIAGERGLASKWGSSWCWVIGHDGTDLGRNALYFNGWKVGNTVCSVGAWNHLAVTYSDQLDLMQFYYNGAPDGSAAQTQNPGTSANLEIGRRQNGGGSYFDGVIDEVRVEAATRSSNWIWACWMNIASNGAFGACSAVGLGGVPSVSCLPATGVTANSAWLNGQIASTGLAESAAFVFWGTRDAGQDMSGWEHTNEFGVCGEGALCTNISGLAADTLYICRFAASNQYGMSWSETAEALYTGQPMLSASDPYASETGLDPGEFSIARPSSATGALLRINYSISGSATAGADFAPLSGTTAISAGATNVLALVSPLFDYEIEGPETVVMTLTNGPYVATFAAATVTVADAAHATWYVAPSGSDLNGGTGWGDALATPSNALYRASAGDTIIVSNGTYNVYAT
;
A
#
# COMPACT_ATOMS: atom_id res chain seq x y z
N MET A 1 2.02 -81.92 63.08
CA MET A 1 2.49 -80.64 63.65
C MET A 1 1.72 -79.55 62.93
N ASN A 2 0.43 -79.43 63.21
CA ASN A 2 -0.18 -78.57 64.26
C ASN A 2 0.18 -77.10 64.02
N GLN A 3 -0.68 -76.35 63.34
CA GLN A 3 -1.97 -75.77 63.79
C GLN A 3 -1.78 -74.35 64.34
N ASP A 4 -2.75 -73.55 63.96
CA ASP A 4 -3.32 -72.39 64.62
C ASP A 4 -2.81 -70.97 64.32
N LEU A 5 -3.73 -70.26 63.67
CA LEU A 5 -4.10 -68.87 63.90
C LEU A 5 -3.90 -68.42 65.36
N ALA A 6 -3.37 -67.21 65.57
CA ALA A 6 -4.17 -66.04 65.91
C ALA A 6 -3.35 -64.92 66.59
N LEU A 7 -3.59 -63.69 66.08
CA LEU A 7 -3.79 -62.43 66.82
C LEU A 7 -2.62 -61.56 67.33
N PHE A 8 -2.78 -60.28 66.95
CA PHE A 8 -2.49 -58.99 67.60
C PHE A 8 -1.09 -58.32 67.58
N SER A 9 -1.09 -57.16 66.90
CA SER A 9 -0.43 -55.87 67.13
C SER A 9 1.09 -55.75 67.33
N GLY A 10 1.70 -54.87 66.52
CA GLY A 10 2.91 -54.13 66.92
C GLY A 10 3.86 -53.76 65.79
N ALA A 11 3.83 -52.48 65.41
CA ALA A 11 4.93 -51.60 64.97
C ALA A 11 5.90 -51.97 63.81
N ALA A 12 6.26 -50.88 63.11
CA ALA A 12 7.45 -50.63 62.28
C ALA A 12 7.49 -51.19 60.85
N ASP A 13 7.19 -50.26 59.93
CA ASP A 13 7.96 -49.92 58.73
C ASP A 13 8.41 -51.05 57.78
N ALA A 14 7.64 -51.25 56.70
CA ALA A 14 8.20 -51.68 55.42
C ALA A 14 7.31 -51.28 54.25
N ARG A 15 7.96 -50.65 53.28
CA ARG A 15 7.50 -50.34 51.92
C ARG A 15 6.87 -51.56 51.20
N ARG A 16 5.63 -51.39 50.74
CA ARG A 16 5.21 -51.70 49.35
C ARG A 16 3.82 -51.13 49.04
N LYS A 17 3.77 -50.36 47.93
CA LYS A 17 2.63 -49.96 47.10
C LYS A 17 1.51 -49.12 47.74
N PRO A 18 0.99 -48.17 46.96
CA PRO A 18 -0.46 -48.08 46.81
C PRO A 18 -0.91 -48.16 45.34
N PRO A 19 -2.13 -48.66 45.09
CA PRO A 19 -2.89 -48.42 43.86
C PRO A 19 -3.86 -47.23 44.01
N CYS A 20 -4.10 -46.56 42.88
CA CYS A 20 -5.25 -45.79 42.40
C CYS A 20 -6.23 -45.08 43.34
N ARG A 21 -6.37 -43.76 43.12
CA ARG A 21 -7.55 -43.02 42.60
C ARG A 21 -7.16 -41.52 42.57
N MET A 22 -7.49 -40.66 41.60
CA MET A 22 -8.32 -40.66 40.41
C MET A 22 -8.06 -39.30 39.73
N LEU A 23 -7.69 -39.25 38.44
CA LEU A 23 -8.26 -38.34 37.43
C LEU A 23 -7.64 -38.65 36.04
N THR A 24 -8.48 -39.27 35.21
CA THR A 24 -8.47 -39.35 33.73
C THR A 24 -8.42 -37.92 33.15
N PHE A 25 -7.78 -37.57 32.02
CA PHE A 25 -7.65 -38.08 30.65
C PHE A 25 -6.26 -37.62 30.15
N GLY A 26 -5.51 -38.22 29.22
CA GLY A 26 -5.85 -39.07 28.08
C GLY A 26 -5.02 -38.59 26.89
N ARG A 27 -4.09 -39.45 26.42
CA ARG A 27 -3.38 -39.43 25.12
C ARG A 27 -2.24 -38.43 24.90
N ALA A 28 -1.05 -39.01 24.79
CA ALA A 28 0.10 -38.46 24.10
C ALA A 28 -0.24 -38.24 22.61
N VAL A 29 -0.05 -37.00 22.16
CA VAL A 29 0.16 -36.63 20.77
C VAL A 29 1.50 -35.92 20.73
N ALA A 30 2.40 -36.38 19.86
CA ALA A 30 3.60 -35.64 19.51
C ALA A 30 3.16 -34.32 18.86
N GLY A 31 3.06 -33.27 19.67
CA GLY A 31 2.86 -31.91 19.20
C GLY A 31 4.20 -31.35 18.79
N CYS A 32 4.44 -31.24 17.49
CA CYS A 32 5.29 -30.17 16.97
C CYS A 32 4.70 -28.86 17.50
N VAL A 33 5.34 -28.28 18.53
CA VAL A 33 5.06 -26.90 18.91
C VAL A 33 5.65 -26.05 17.80
N ALA A 34 4.84 -25.76 16.79
CA ALA A 34 5.07 -24.62 15.94
C ALA A 34 5.09 -23.40 16.87
N PHE A 35 6.29 -22.87 17.11
CA PHE A 35 6.46 -21.54 17.65
C PHE A 35 5.90 -20.60 16.57
N SER A 36 4.60 -20.30 16.66
CA SER A 36 4.04 -19.13 16.00
C SER A 36 4.60 -17.92 16.74
N ILE A 37 5.83 -17.54 16.38
CA ILE A 37 6.28 -16.17 16.57
C ILE A 37 5.33 -15.36 15.70
N LEU A 38 4.27 -14.82 16.31
CA LEU A 38 3.52 -13.73 15.74
C LEU A 38 4.47 -12.53 15.76
N LEU A 39 5.38 -12.52 14.78
CA LEU A 39 6.15 -11.35 14.41
C LEU A 39 5.08 -10.40 13.90
N ALA A 40 4.64 -9.48 14.77
CA ALA A 40 3.96 -8.28 14.34
C ALA A 40 4.99 -7.49 13.53
N VAL A 41 5.21 -7.91 12.28
CA VAL A 41 5.67 -7.01 11.24
C VAL A 41 4.53 -6.03 11.13
N SER A 42 4.65 -4.89 11.81
CA SER A 42 3.95 -3.68 11.39
C SER A 42 4.49 -3.40 9.99
N GLY A 43 3.89 -4.07 9.01
CA GLY A 43 4.25 -3.94 7.62
C GLY A 43 4.08 -2.48 7.25
N SER A 44 5.15 -1.87 6.76
CA SER A 44 4.99 -0.91 5.68
C SER A 44 3.98 -1.53 4.71
N GLU A 45 2.88 -0.84 4.42
CA GLU A 45 1.96 -1.29 3.39
C GLU A 45 2.81 -1.59 2.15
N ALA A 46 2.96 -2.86 1.81
CA ALA A 46 3.69 -3.26 0.62
C ALA A 46 2.84 -2.76 -0.55
N ARG A 47 3.17 -1.59 -1.07
CA ARG A 47 2.53 -1.05 -2.27
C ARG A 47 3.16 -1.80 -3.42
N GLY A 48 2.53 -2.92 -3.80
CA GLY A 48 2.90 -3.66 -4.98
C GLY A 48 2.86 -2.73 -6.19
N GLY A 49 3.98 -2.63 -6.91
CA GLY A 49 4.10 -1.77 -8.08
C GLY A 49 4.68 -2.54 -9.28
N ASP A 50 4.19 -2.24 -10.48
CA ASP A 50 4.87 -2.68 -11.71
C ASP A 50 6.00 -1.71 -12.05
N PHE A 51 7.23 -2.12 -11.75
CA PHE A 51 8.43 -1.34 -12.03
C PHE A 51 9.06 -1.62 -13.41
N ARG A 52 8.45 -2.49 -14.23
CA ARG A 52 9.00 -2.91 -15.53
C ARG A 52 8.93 -1.83 -16.60
N SER A 53 8.02 -0.87 -16.45
CA SER A 53 7.80 0.25 -17.38
C SER A 53 8.69 1.48 -17.11
N TRP A 54 9.58 1.41 -16.10
CA TRP A 54 10.46 2.52 -15.73
C TRP A 54 11.73 2.54 -16.58
N GLN A 55 12.08 3.70 -17.13
CA GLN A 55 13.15 3.82 -18.12
C GLN A 55 14.56 3.63 -17.53
N ARG A 56 14.72 3.94 -16.25
CA ARG A 56 16.01 3.94 -15.55
C ARG A 56 15.89 3.20 -14.23
N LYS A 57 16.93 2.44 -13.91
CA LYS A 57 17.09 1.87 -12.57
C LYS A 57 18.54 1.82 -12.11
N MET A 58 18.72 1.80 -10.80
CA MET A 58 20.01 1.68 -10.15
C MET A 58 19.85 0.90 -8.85
N SER A 59 20.76 -0.02 -8.57
CA SER A 59 20.77 -0.71 -7.28
C SER A 59 21.65 0.02 -6.27
N VAL A 60 21.30 -0.08 -4.99
CA VAL A 60 22.15 0.30 -3.87
C VAL A 60 22.42 -0.95 -3.05
N SER A 61 23.69 -1.32 -2.91
CA SER A 61 24.13 -2.49 -2.14
C SER A 61 24.82 -2.06 -0.85
N PHE A 62 24.45 -2.66 0.28
CA PHE A 62 24.97 -2.31 1.61
C PHE A 62 26.04 -3.30 2.08
N ASP A 63 26.97 -3.68 1.20
CA ASP A 63 28.05 -4.62 1.52
C ASP A 63 29.00 -4.07 2.60
N GLY A 64 28.99 -2.75 2.82
CA GLY A 64 29.72 -2.08 3.89
C GLY A 64 29.14 -2.30 5.28
N TYR A 65 27.91 -2.83 5.40
CA TYR A 65 27.36 -3.23 6.69
C TYR A 65 27.96 -4.57 7.13
N THR A 66 29.00 -4.54 7.96
CA THR A 66 29.76 -5.75 8.33
C THR A 66 29.36 -6.34 9.69
N ARG A 67 28.16 -6.03 10.20
CA ARG A 67 27.70 -6.52 11.51
C ARG A 67 26.76 -7.71 11.34
N ALA A 68 26.73 -8.59 12.33
CA ALA A 68 25.97 -9.84 12.27
C ALA A 68 24.46 -9.66 12.49
N GLU A 69 24.04 -8.59 13.17
CA GLU A 69 22.64 -8.33 13.50
C GLU A 69 21.90 -7.77 12.28
N PRO A 70 20.80 -8.38 11.82
CA PRO A 70 19.91 -7.74 10.86
C PRO A 70 19.18 -6.55 11.50
N LEU A 71 19.17 -5.39 10.84
CA LEU A 71 18.45 -4.20 11.35
C LEU A 71 17.14 -4.01 10.61
N THR A 72 16.03 -3.98 11.32
CA THR A 72 14.69 -3.82 10.73
C THR A 72 14.33 -2.34 10.59
N ASN A 73 13.74 -1.96 9.45
CA ASN A 73 13.29 -0.60 9.12
C ASN A 73 14.39 0.47 9.28
N PHE A 74 15.61 0.16 8.85
CA PHE A 74 16.74 1.07 8.98
C PHE A 74 16.67 2.20 7.93
N PRO A 75 16.68 3.48 8.34
CA PRO A 75 16.72 4.61 7.41
C PRO A 75 18.14 4.78 6.86
N ALA A 76 18.38 4.29 5.64
CA ALA A 76 19.65 4.40 4.95
C ALA A 76 19.71 5.68 4.10
N LEU A 77 20.86 6.33 4.07
CA LEU A 77 21.09 7.53 3.25
C LEU A 77 21.60 7.11 1.87
N VAL A 78 20.93 7.58 0.82
CA VAL A 78 21.33 7.42 -0.57
C VAL A 78 21.64 8.80 -1.14
N ILE A 79 22.87 8.98 -1.64
CA ILE A 79 23.33 10.25 -2.19
C ILE A 79 23.38 10.16 -3.72
N PHE A 80 22.50 10.91 -4.38
CA PHE A 80 22.51 11.04 -5.84
C PHE A 80 23.44 12.18 -6.26
N SER A 81 24.21 11.94 -7.33
CA SER A 81 24.98 12.97 -8.03
C SER A 81 25.41 12.46 -9.39
N THR A 82 25.90 13.35 -10.25
CA THR A 82 26.48 13.00 -11.56
C THR A 82 27.77 12.17 -11.47
N ASN A 83 28.28 11.91 -10.26
CA ASN A 83 29.39 10.98 -10.04
C ASN A 83 28.95 9.50 -10.15
N ILE A 84 27.64 9.23 -10.03
CA ILE A 84 27.11 7.89 -10.27
C ILE A 84 27.18 7.59 -11.78
N PRO A 85 27.84 6.50 -12.22
CA PRO A 85 27.99 6.21 -13.64
C PRO A 85 26.64 6.09 -14.36
N GLY A 86 26.43 6.93 -15.37
CA GLY A 86 25.20 6.94 -16.18
C GLY A 86 24.03 7.74 -15.59
N PHE A 87 24.18 8.35 -14.41
CA PHE A 87 23.14 9.17 -13.79
C PHE A 87 23.14 10.61 -14.33
N SER A 88 21.95 11.16 -14.56
CA SER A 88 21.73 12.60 -14.82
C SER A 88 20.36 13.01 -14.31
N TYR A 89 20.28 14.19 -13.69
CA TYR A 89 19.02 14.78 -13.24
C TYR A 89 18.03 15.04 -14.38
N SER A 90 18.50 15.20 -15.62
CA SER A 90 17.65 15.35 -16.80
C SER A 90 16.89 14.08 -17.21
N GLN A 91 17.12 12.96 -16.51
CA GLN A 91 16.48 11.67 -16.80
C GLN A 91 15.13 11.51 -16.09
N PHE A 92 14.83 12.36 -15.10
CA PHE A 92 13.51 12.42 -14.47
C PHE A 92 12.55 13.10 -15.43
N LEU A 93 11.40 12.46 -15.69
CA LEU A 93 10.45 12.90 -16.73
C LEU A 93 9.18 13.54 -16.17
N SER A 94 8.97 13.46 -14.86
CA SER A 94 7.85 14.13 -14.18
C SER A 94 8.30 15.48 -13.60
N ALA A 95 7.36 16.22 -12.97
CA ALA A 95 7.73 17.38 -12.16
C ALA A 95 8.86 17.02 -11.19
N THR A 96 9.72 17.97 -10.84
CA THR A 96 11.04 17.74 -10.22
C THR A 96 11.07 16.52 -9.30
N ASN A 97 11.63 15.40 -9.80
CA ASN A 97 11.82 14.09 -9.14
C ASN A 97 10.57 13.33 -8.64
N ASP A 98 9.37 13.71 -9.09
CA ASP A 98 8.10 13.05 -8.74
C ASP A 98 8.02 11.59 -9.21
N ASP A 99 8.84 11.22 -10.17
CA ASP A 99 9.06 9.87 -10.66
C ASP A 99 10.25 9.18 -9.98
N LEU A 100 10.72 9.61 -8.80
CA LEU A 100 11.65 8.79 -8.01
C LEU A 100 10.90 7.70 -7.23
N ARG A 101 11.30 6.45 -7.36
CA ARG A 101 10.79 5.32 -6.57
C ARG A 101 11.92 4.46 -6.04
N PHE A 102 11.69 3.80 -4.91
CA PHE A 102 12.58 2.77 -4.38
C PHE A 102 11.82 1.47 -4.18
N THR A 103 12.51 0.33 -4.32
CA THR A 103 11.96 -0.99 -4.02
C THR A 103 12.94 -1.83 -3.20
N ASP A 104 12.42 -2.89 -2.59
CA ASP A 104 13.26 -3.96 -2.07
C ASP A 104 14.08 -4.67 -3.18
N GLY A 105 14.94 -5.61 -2.76
CA GLY A 105 15.81 -6.35 -3.67
C GLY A 105 15.07 -7.26 -4.67
N SER A 106 13.77 -7.48 -4.48
CA SER A 106 12.93 -8.28 -5.39
C SER A 106 12.30 -7.45 -6.51
N GLU A 107 12.43 -6.12 -6.48
CA GLU A 107 11.82 -5.20 -7.44
C GLU A 107 10.27 -5.23 -7.43
N THR A 108 9.65 -5.65 -6.32
CA THR A 108 8.18 -5.78 -6.23
C THR A 108 7.53 -4.90 -5.17
N ASN A 109 8.23 -4.62 -4.07
CA ASN A 109 7.68 -3.86 -2.95
C ASN A 109 8.27 -2.45 -2.93
N GLU A 110 7.44 -1.42 -3.12
CA GLU A 110 7.85 -0.02 -2.99
C GLU A 110 8.27 0.30 -1.56
N LEU A 111 9.34 1.08 -1.40
CA LEU A 111 9.88 1.50 -0.10
C LEU A 111 9.58 2.97 0.17
N ASN A 112 9.33 3.28 1.44
CA ASN A 112 9.23 4.66 1.90
C ASN A 112 10.57 5.37 1.73
N HIS A 113 10.51 6.59 1.25
CA HIS A 113 11.68 7.46 1.15
C HIS A 113 11.31 8.91 1.40
N GLU A 114 12.28 9.66 1.89
CA GLU A 114 12.24 11.10 2.10
C GLU A 114 13.33 11.75 1.27
N ILE A 115 13.02 12.88 0.63
CA ILE A 115 14.03 13.68 -0.06
C ILE A 115 14.35 14.86 0.84
N GLU A 116 15.50 14.80 1.50
CA GLU A 116 15.98 15.87 2.38
C GLU A 116 16.44 17.08 1.55
N THR A 117 17.20 16.84 0.48
CA THR A 117 17.66 17.89 -0.43
C THR A 117 17.72 17.37 -1.85
N TRP A 118 17.30 18.20 -2.81
CA TRP A 118 17.43 17.92 -4.24
C TRP A 118 18.21 19.03 -4.95
N ASP A 119 19.54 18.86 -5.01
CA ASP A 119 20.43 19.81 -5.68
C ASP A 119 20.98 19.21 -6.99
N THR A 120 20.48 19.69 -8.12
CA THR A 120 20.89 19.23 -9.45
C THR A 120 22.32 19.63 -9.84
N ASN A 121 22.95 20.54 -9.09
CA ASN A 121 24.31 21.00 -9.31
C ASN A 121 25.32 20.40 -8.31
N GLY A 122 24.85 19.59 -7.37
CA GLY A 122 25.64 19.05 -6.27
C GLY A 122 25.21 17.63 -5.91
N PHE A 123 24.93 17.43 -4.63
CA PHE A 123 24.47 16.16 -4.08
C PHE A 123 23.01 16.27 -3.68
N SER A 124 22.19 15.28 -4.06
CA SER A 124 20.85 15.11 -3.52
C SER A 124 20.84 14.02 -2.46
N TYR A 125 20.26 14.32 -1.31
CA TYR A 125 20.24 13.46 -0.13
C TYR A 125 18.84 12.86 0.02
N VAL A 126 18.76 11.53 -0.02
CA VAL A 126 17.51 10.78 0.03
C VAL A 126 17.59 9.71 1.10
N TRP A 127 16.70 9.75 2.08
CA TRP A 127 16.58 8.73 3.11
C TRP A 127 15.62 7.66 2.65
N VAL A 128 16.02 6.39 2.71
CA VAL A 128 15.21 5.25 2.28
C VAL A 128 15.06 4.27 3.43
N GLN A 129 13.82 3.91 3.75
CA GLN A 129 13.53 2.92 4.78
C GLN A 129 13.82 1.51 4.24
N VAL A 130 14.99 0.97 4.58
CA VAL A 130 15.39 -0.39 4.22
C VAL A 130 14.69 -1.38 5.17
N PRO A 131 13.82 -2.28 4.68
CA PRO A 131 13.01 -3.13 5.56
C PRO A 131 13.86 -4.04 6.46
N VAL A 132 14.92 -4.63 5.90
CA VAL A 132 15.90 -5.41 6.64
C VAL A 132 17.29 -5.11 6.06
N LEU A 133 18.11 -4.41 6.82
CA LEU A 133 19.51 -4.16 6.50
C LEU A 133 20.36 -5.35 6.98
N THR A 134 21.04 -5.98 6.04
CA THR A 134 22.03 -7.03 6.25
C THR A 134 23.28 -6.71 5.43
N ASN A 135 24.35 -7.49 5.61
CA ASN A 135 25.60 -7.33 4.88
C ASN A 135 25.50 -7.62 3.37
N HIS A 136 24.33 -8.06 2.90
CA HIS A 136 24.03 -8.30 1.49
C HIS A 136 22.70 -7.66 1.07
N ALA A 137 22.18 -6.74 1.89
CA ALA A 137 20.95 -6.04 1.56
C ALA A 137 21.14 -5.23 0.28
N ARG A 138 20.13 -5.29 -0.58
CA ARG A 138 20.06 -4.53 -1.82
C ARG A 138 18.67 -3.92 -1.93
N ILE A 139 18.63 -2.66 -2.34
CA ILE A 139 17.43 -1.97 -2.78
C ILE A 139 17.62 -1.48 -4.21
N TRP A 140 16.54 -1.11 -4.87
CA TRP A 140 16.57 -0.50 -6.20
C TRP A 140 15.93 0.87 -6.18
N ALA A 141 16.48 1.79 -6.95
CA ALA A 141 15.90 3.07 -7.31
C ALA A 141 15.44 3.03 -8.78
N PHE A 142 14.26 3.59 -9.06
CA PHE A 142 13.66 3.68 -10.40
C PHE A 142 13.26 5.13 -10.70
N TRP A 143 13.43 5.55 -11.96
CA TRP A 143 12.97 6.84 -12.47
C TRP A 143 12.84 6.85 -14.00
N GLY A 144 12.44 7.99 -14.56
CA GLY A 144 12.24 8.18 -15.99
C GLY A 144 10.87 7.71 -16.44
N ARG A 145 9.82 8.08 -15.69
CA ARG A 145 8.43 7.80 -16.06
C ARG A 145 7.65 9.11 -16.07
N GLU A 146 7.00 9.40 -17.19
CA GLU A 146 6.18 10.60 -17.34
C GLU A 146 4.93 10.54 -16.48
N SER A 147 4.36 11.71 -16.19
CA SER A 147 3.05 11.88 -15.56
C SER A 147 2.89 11.14 -14.22
N GLN A 148 3.97 10.99 -13.45
CA GLN A 148 3.92 10.46 -12.09
C GLN A 148 3.73 11.61 -11.10
N SER A 149 2.99 11.34 -10.03
CA SER A 149 2.92 12.21 -8.86
C SER A 149 3.93 11.78 -7.80
N ALA A 150 4.46 12.74 -7.04
CA ALA A 150 5.25 12.47 -5.84
C ALA A 150 4.52 11.50 -4.88
N PRO A 151 5.19 10.45 -4.37
CA PRO A 151 4.59 9.59 -3.36
C PRO A 151 4.53 10.33 -2.01
N PRO A 152 3.44 10.17 -1.23
CA PRO A 152 3.25 10.91 0.03
C PRO A 152 4.35 10.68 1.08
N CYS A 153 5.04 9.54 1.03
CA CYS A 153 6.14 9.20 1.94
C CYS A 153 7.28 10.23 1.93
N ARG A 154 7.43 10.99 0.82
CA ARG A 154 8.44 12.03 0.68
C ARG A 154 8.35 13.15 1.71
N THR A 155 7.17 13.39 2.28
CA THR A 155 6.93 14.53 3.16
C THR A 155 6.10 14.17 4.40
N ASN A 156 5.42 13.03 4.45
CA ASN A 156 4.52 12.70 5.57
C ASN A 156 5.23 12.01 6.76
N GLY A 157 6.53 11.77 6.64
CA GLY A 157 7.37 11.14 7.65
C GLY A 157 7.31 9.62 7.76
N ALA A 158 6.70 8.93 6.79
CA ALA A 158 6.60 7.46 6.76
C ALA A 158 7.95 6.74 6.62
N THR A 159 9.01 7.44 6.18
CA THR A 159 10.39 6.91 6.11
C THR A 159 10.94 6.55 7.49
N TRP A 160 10.51 7.27 8.52
CA TRP A 160 10.90 7.06 9.90
C TRP A 160 9.83 6.22 10.60
N ASP A 161 10.22 5.06 11.11
CA ASP A 161 9.28 4.19 11.81
C ASP A 161 8.72 4.86 13.07
N SER A 162 7.66 4.28 13.63
CA SER A 162 6.94 4.85 14.77
C SER A 162 7.74 4.85 16.09
N THR A 163 9.01 4.44 16.12
CA THR A 163 9.89 4.57 17.29
C THR A 163 10.64 5.91 17.29
N PHE A 164 10.87 6.51 16.11
CA PHE A 164 11.44 7.85 16.00
C PHE A 164 10.42 8.89 16.48
N ARG A 165 10.76 9.63 17.55
CA ARG A 165 9.92 10.71 18.11
C ARG A 165 10.29 12.07 17.56
N GLY A 166 11.47 12.21 16.97
CA GLY A 166 11.85 13.38 16.21
C GLY A 166 13.15 13.14 15.47
N VAL A 167 13.20 13.66 14.25
CA VAL A 167 14.39 13.64 13.38
C VAL A 167 14.52 15.03 12.78
N TRP A 168 15.58 15.74 13.15
CA TRP A 168 15.87 17.06 12.62
C TRP A 168 17.15 16.96 11.78
N HIS A 169 16.99 16.99 10.46
CA HIS A 169 18.09 17.09 9.50
C HIS A 169 18.80 18.44 9.59
N LEU A 170 18.13 19.49 10.07
CA LEU A 170 18.73 20.80 10.28
C LEU A 170 19.27 21.47 9.00
N ALA A 171 18.87 20.99 7.81
CA ALA A 171 19.27 21.52 6.52
C ALA A 171 18.56 22.82 6.10
N GLU A 172 17.60 23.32 6.88
CA GLU A 172 16.83 24.50 6.51
C GLU A 172 17.67 25.79 6.52
N GLY A 173 17.32 26.73 5.63
CA GLY A 173 17.93 28.06 5.58
C GLY A 173 17.76 28.87 6.87
N SER A 174 18.23 30.12 6.87
CA SER A 174 18.27 30.96 8.09
C SER A 174 16.92 31.55 8.54
N SER A 175 15.80 31.03 8.05
CA SER A 175 14.44 31.51 8.35
C SER A 175 13.44 30.35 8.44
N GLY A 176 12.38 30.51 9.23
CA GLY A 176 11.36 29.48 9.44
C GLY A 176 11.64 28.59 10.65
N SER A 177 10.98 27.44 10.73
CA SER A 177 11.26 26.41 11.75
C SER A 177 12.31 25.43 11.23
N ASN A 178 13.05 24.79 12.12
CA ASN A 178 13.78 23.57 11.78
C ASN A 178 12.80 22.40 11.83
N LEU A 179 12.67 21.65 10.74
CA LEU A 179 11.58 20.69 10.57
C LEU A 179 11.92 19.35 11.22
N ASP A 180 10.86 18.64 11.60
CA ASP A 180 10.92 17.27 12.11
C ASP A 180 10.40 16.39 10.99
N SER A 181 11.23 15.47 10.53
CA SER A 181 10.94 14.57 9.41
C SER A 181 10.04 13.41 9.78
N THR A 182 9.71 13.22 11.06
CA THR A 182 8.80 12.16 11.48
C THR A 182 7.34 12.56 11.30
N ALA A 183 6.44 11.57 11.31
CA ALA A 183 5.00 11.79 11.30
C ALA A 183 4.46 12.54 12.55
N TYR A 184 5.32 12.87 13.53
CA TYR A 184 4.94 13.61 14.74
C TYR A 184 5.06 15.12 14.60
N TRP A 185 5.78 15.63 13.58
CA TRP A 185 5.85 17.05 13.26
C TRP A 185 6.27 17.94 14.45
N ASN A 186 7.21 17.48 15.28
CA ASN A 186 7.78 18.23 16.41
C ASN A 186 8.76 19.32 15.93
N HIS A 187 8.29 20.19 15.04
CA HIS A 187 9.10 21.27 14.47
C HIS A 187 9.69 22.17 15.53
N GLY A 188 10.97 22.51 15.34
CA GLY A 188 11.75 23.34 16.23
C GLY A 188 11.64 24.82 15.91
N ALA A 189 11.18 25.63 16.87
CA ALA A 189 11.24 27.07 16.80
C ALA A 189 12.67 27.55 17.05
N ARG A 190 13.21 28.35 16.13
CA ARG A 190 14.59 28.82 16.14
C ARG A 190 14.80 29.98 17.11
N SER A 191 15.99 30.08 17.65
CA SER A 191 16.46 31.24 18.40
C SER A 191 17.95 31.40 18.15
N GLY A 192 18.36 32.40 17.36
CA GLY A 192 19.76 32.78 17.16
C GLY A 192 20.65 31.82 16.36
N ASN A 193 20.21 30.59 16.08
CA ASN A 193 20.93 29.64 15.23
C ASN A 193 20.79 29.97 13.73
N VAL A 194 21.86 29.77 12.97
CA VAL A 194 21.94 30.12 11.53
C VAL A 194 22.38 28.93 10.69
N ALA A 195 22.01 28.92 9.41
CA ALA A 195 22.35 27.80 8.52
C ALA A 195 23.88 27.70 8.30
N SER A 196 24.39 26.47 8.27
CA SER A 196 25.80 26.13 8.07
C SER A 196 25.92 24.88 7.20
N PRO A 197 27.04 24.60 6.52
CA PRO A 197 27.26 23.31 5.85
C PRO A 197 27.24 22.13 6.82
N GLY A 198 26.49 21.08 6.50
CA GLY A 198 26.33 19.90 7.35
C GLY A 198 27.32 18.77 7.07
N ILE A 199 27.24 17.71 7.88
CA ILE A 199 27.86 16.42 7.56
C ILE A 199 27.02 15.66 6.53
N ALA A 200 25.69 15.86 6.55
CA ALA A 200 24.77 15.50 5.49
C ALA A 200 24.01 16.79 5.09
N ALA A 201 23.92 17.06 3.78
CA ALA A 201 23.34 18.29 3.24
C ALA A 201 23.72 19.59 3.99
N GLY A 202 22.83 20.12 4.83
CA GLY A 202 22.99 21.35 5.60
C GLY A 202 22.80 21.11 7.10
N ALA A 203 23.24 22.06 7.92
CA ALA A 203 23.18 22.00 9.38
C ALA A 203 22.91 23.38 10.00
N GLN A 204 22.92 23.48 11.34
CA GLN A 204 22.78 24.74 12.06
C GLN A 204 24.00 25.06 12.93
N GLU A 205 24.46 26.31 12.85
CA GLU A 205 25.49 26.92 13.70
C GLU A 205 24.88 27.50 14.97
N PHE A 206 25.52 27.27 16.11
CA PHE A 206 25.14 27.76 17.42
C PHE A 206 26.27 28.61 18.01
N ASN A 207 25.91 29.76 18.58
CA ASN A 207 26.85 30.84 18.94
C ASN A 207 27.39 30.81 20.38
N GLY A 208 27.21 29.70 21.11
CA GLY A 208 27.72 29.53 22.46
C GLY A 208 27.10 30.40 23.56
N SER A 209 26.10 31.24 23.25
CA SER A 209 25.59 32.26 24.20
C SER A 209 24.07 32.44 24.22
N SER A 210 23.38 32.22 23.10
CA SER A 210 21.94 32.46 22.97
C SER A 210 21.24 31.57 21.95
N ALA A 211 22.00 30.85 21.12
CA ALA A 211 21.45 30.04 20.05
C ALA A 211 20.86 28.72 20.57
N TYR A 212 19.62 28.39 20.20
CA TYR A 212 18.98 27.10 20.48
C TYR A 212 17.75 26.91 19.57
N ILE A 213 17.25 25.67 19.53
CA ILE A 213 15.99 25.31 18.86
C ILE A 213 15.05 24.74 19.93
N ASN A 214 13.79 25.20 19.97
CA ASN A 214 12.77 24.72 20.89
C ASN A 214 11.73 23.87 20.14
N CYS A 215 11.75 22.56 20.39
CA CYS A 215 10.85 21.58 19.76
C CYS A 215 9.56 21.35 20.57
N GLY A 216 9.35 22.10 21.67
CA GLY A 216 8.17 21.99 22.52
C GLY A 216 8.11 20.71 23.36
N ASN A 217 6.93 20.41 23.90
CA ASN A 217 6.69 19.25 24.77
C ASN A 217 5.46 18.44 24.35
N ALA A 218 5.34 18.16 23.06
CA ALA A 218 4.26 17.32 22.55
C ALA A 218 4.25 15.94 23.23
N THR A 219 3.10 15.27 23.23
CA THR A 219 2.93 13.94 23.86
C THR A 219 3.90 12.89 23.30
N SER A 220 4.26 12.98 22.01
CA SER A 220 5.27 12.13 21.38
C SER A 220 6.66 12.28 22.00
N LEU A 221 7.01 13.47 22.52
CA LEU A 221 8.28 13.76 23.19
C LEU A 221 8.28 13.49 24.70
N GLN A 222 7.19 12.93 25.24
CA GLN A 222 7.04 12.57 26.65
C GLN A 222 7.41 11.08 26.86
N ILE A 223 8.66 10.74 26.54
CA ILE A 223 9.19 9.37 26.63
C ILE A 223 9.48 9.02 28.09
N THR A 224 8.92 7.90 28.59
CA THR A 224 9.05 7.45 29.99
C THR A 224 9.72 6.09 30.15
N THR A 225 10.21 5.50 29.06
CA THR A 225 10.77 4.14 29.01
C THR A 225 12.11 4.17 28.28
N ASN A 226 12.40 3.15 27.46
CA ASN A 226 13.54 3.08 26.57
C ASN A 226 13.75 4.36 25.76
N LEU A 227 15.01 4.82 25.68
CA LEU A 227 15.41 6.03 24.96
C LEU A 227 16.68 5.78 24.17
N THR A 228 16.71 6.26 22.92
CA THR A 228 17.95 6.44 22.15
C THR A 228 18.02 7.88 21.68
N LEU A 229 19.16 8.52 21.92
CA LEU A 229 19.49 9.84 21.41
C LEU A 229 20.71 9.71 20.48
N SER A 230 20.70 10.38 19.34
CA SER A 230 21.89 10.52 18.48
C SER A 230 21.98 11.91 17.86
N ILE A 231 23.21 12.36 17.61
CA ILE A 231 23.51 13.70 17.15
C ILE A 231 24.88 13.75 16.47
N TRP A 232 25.02 14.56 15.44
CA TRP A 232 26.31 14.97 14.91
C TRP A 232 26.67 16.37 15.39
N ILE A 233 27.86 16.54 15.94
CA ILE A 233 28.34 17.83 16.43
C ILE A 233 29.74 18.15 15.90
N LYS A 234 29.97 19.43 15.63
CA LYS A 234 31.29 19.99 15.33
C LYS A 234 31.54 21.16 16.29
N PRO A 235 32.00 20.89 17.53
CA PRO A 235 32.15 21.92 18.54
C PRO A 235 33.32 22.85 18.22
N ASP A 236 33.12 24.15 18.32
CA ASP A 236 34.19 25.15 18.23
C ASP A 236 34.98 25.26 19.55
N THR A 237 34.33 24.88 20.65
CA THR A 237 34.98 24.76 21.95
C THR A 237 34.32 23.67 22.79
N ILE A 238 35.11 23.11 23.69
CA ILE A 238 34.66 22.19 24.75
C ILE A 238 34.87 22.79 26.15
N ALA A 239 35.14 24.09 26.23
CA ALA A 239 35.32 24.79 27.49
C ALA A 239 33.97 25.01 28.18
N GLY A 240 33.86 24.51 29.42
CA GLY A 240 32.61 24.52 30.18
C GLY A 240 31.59 23.49 29.69
N GLU A 241 30.43 23.46 30.35
CA GLU A 241 29.29 22.63 29.93
C GLU A 241 28.62 23.21 28.68
N ARG A 242 28.33 22.35 27.68
CA ARG A 242 27.68 22.75 26.42
C ARG A 242 26.47 21.86 26.15
N GLY A 243 25.29 22.45 26.07
CA GLY A 243 24.04 21.69 25.91
C GLY A 243 23.84 21.16 24.50
N LEU A 244 23.54 19.87 24.37
CA LEU A 244 23.24 19.20 23.10
C LEU A 244 21.74 19.16 22.84
N ALA A 245 21.01 18.35 23.61
CA ALA A 245 19.56 18.32 23.61
C ALA A 245 19.09 18.14 25.05
N SER A 246 18.08 18.89 25.51
CA SER A 246 17.69 18.84 26.92
C SER A 246 16.19 19.05 27.12
N LYS A 247 15.66 18.41 28.15
CA LYS A 247 14.40 18.74 28.82
C LYS A 247 14.73 19.24 30.23
N TRP A 248 14.45 20.51 30.50
CA TRP A 248 14.85 21.17 31.75
C TRP A 248 14.28 20.55 33.04
N GLY A 249 14.96 20.79 34.17
CA GLY A 249 14.48 20.47 35.53
C GLY A 249 14.77 19.02 35.97
N SER A 250 13.80 18.38 36.60
CA SER A 250 13.87 16.96 37.02
C SER A 250 13.67 15.96 35.86
N SER A 251 13.77 16.44 34.61
CA SER A 251 13.70 15.60 33.41
C SER A 251 15.09 15.09 33.02
N TRP A 252 15.59 15.42 31.83
CA TRP A 252 16.90 14.96 31.38
C TRP A 252 17.68 16.00 30.60
N CYS A 253 18.99 16.05 30.78
CA CYS A 253 19.84 17.03 30.11
C CYS A 253 21.02 16.32 29.44
N TRP A 254 21.15 16.48 28.12
CA TRP A 254 22.26 15.93 27.34
C TRP A 254 23.23 17.05 26.99
N VAL A 255 24.50 16.88 27.34
CA VAL A 255 25.55 17.89 27.20
C VAL A 255 26.87 17.26 26.73
N ILE A 256 27.83 18.09 26.34
CA ILE A 256 29.24 17.74 26.42
C ILE A 256 29.90 18.50 27.58
N GLY A 257 30.52 17.75 28.49
CA GLY A 257 31.04 18.22 29.78
C GLY A 257 29.93 18.69 30.72
N HIS A 258 29.94 18.25 31.97
CA HIS A 258 29.02 18.77 33.00
C HIS A 258 29.74 19.53 34.11
N ASP A 259 31.03 19.25 34.34
CA ASP A 259 31.88 19.94 35.29
C ASP A 259 33.34 20.06 34.78
N GLY A 260 34.23 20.58 35.62
CA GLY A 260 35.62 20.82 35.24
C GLY A 260 36.45 19.56 34.99
N THR A 261 35.94 18.36 35.31
CA THR A 261 36.68 17.09 35.23
C THR A 261 36.33 16.24 34.01
N ASP A 262 35.19 16.52 33.37
CA ASP A 262 34.67 15.76 32.23
C ASP A 262 34.41 16.61 30.97
N LEU A 263 35.00 17.81 30.92
CA LEU A 263 34.87 18.75 29.81
C LEU A 263 35.02 18.08 28.43
N GLY A 264 34.06 18.33 27.55
CA GLY A 264 34.03 17.79 26.19
C GLY A 264 33.63 16.33 26.07
N ARG A 265 33.31 15.62 27.15
CA ARG A 265 32.79 14.24 27.10
C ARG A 265 31.28 14.21 27.00
N ASN A 266 30.75 13.24 26.27
CA ASN A 266 29.31 12.99 26.17
C ASN A 266 28.71 12.68 27.56
N ALA A 267 27.78 13.49 28.05
CA ALA A 267 27.20 13.33 29.38
C ALA A 267 25.67 13.50 29.37
N LEU A 268 24.95 12.57 29.99
CA LEU A 268 23.50 12.59 30.12
C LEU A 268 23.10 12.58 31.60
N TYR A 269 22.27 13.56 31.99
CA TYR A 269 21.67 13.64 33.31
C TYR A 269 20.30 12.99 33.33
N PHE A 270 20.14 11.93 34.12
CA PHE A 270 18.85 11.30 34.50
C PHE A 270 18.87 11.16 36.03
N ASN A 271 18.43 12.21 36.74
CA ASN A 271 18.55 12.33 38.21
C ASN A 271 19.97 11.98 38.74
N GLY A 272 20.98 12.37 37.97
CA GLY A 272 22.38 12.06 38.21
C GLY A 272 23.14 11.96 36.90
N TRP A 273 24.32 12.57 36.84
CA TRP A 273 25.17 12.56 35.66
C TRP A 273 25.76 11.18 35.41
N LYS A 274 25.77 10.78 34.14
CA LYS A 274 26.51 9.66 33.58
C LYS A 274 27.30 10.19 32.39
N VAL A 275 28.52 9.71 32.22
CA VAL A 275 29.48 10.29 31.28
C VAL A 275 30.15 9.16 30.50
N GLY A 276 30.33 9.37 29.20
CA GLY A 276 31.20 8.56 28.36
C GLY A 276 32.68 8.79 28.66
N ASN A 277 33.55 8.04 27.97
CA ASN A 277 34.99 8.07 28.24
C ASN A 277 35.74 9.05 27.35
N THR A 278 35.25 9.27 26.13
CA THR A 278 36.00 9.98 25.08
C THR A 278 35.68 11.47 25.07
N VAL A 279 36.74 12.29 24.98
CA VAL A 279 36.64 13.74 24.79
C VAL A 279 36.41 14.03 23.31
N CYS A 280 35.42 14.86 22.99
CA CYS A 280 35.12 15.25 21.62
C CYS A 280 36.27 16.05 20.99
N SER A 281 36.46 15.85 19.68
CA SER A 281 37.42 16.61 18.90
C SER A 281 36.83 17.96 18.51
N VAL A 282 37.52 19.04 18.88
CA VAL A 282 37.17 20.42 18.51
C VAL A 282 37.41 20.66 17.02
N GLY A 283 36.50 21.36 16.35
CA GLY A 283 36.59 21.70 14.93
C GLY A 283 36.41 20.53 13.96
N ALA A 284 36.03 19.35 14.45
CA ALA A 284 35.78 18.14 13.66
C ALA A 284 34.40 17.55 13.99
N TRP A 285 33.81 16.83 13.04
CA TRP A 285 32.55 16.14 13.25
C TRP A 285 32.72 14.96 14.22
N ASN A 286 31.86 14.89 15.23
CA ASN A 286 31.74 13.82 16.21
C ASN A 286 30.30 13.31 16.17
N HIS A 287 30.10 12.01 16.04
CA HIS A 287 28.79 11.39 16.24
C HIS A 287 28.68 10.89 17.67
N LEU A 288 27.73 11.43 18.42
CA LEU A 288 27.44 11.03 19.78
C LEU A 288 26.10 10.32 19.82
N ALA A 289 26.03 9.24 20.58
CA ALA A 289 24.76 8.61 20.91
C ALA A 289 24.72 8.11 22.35
N VAL A 290 23.52 8.01 22.89
CA VAL A 290 23.26 7.43 24.21
C VAL A 290 22.01 6.57 24.10
N THR A 291 22.08 5.34 24.62
CA THR A 291 20.92 4.47 24.77
C THR A 291 20.63 4.24 26.25
N TYR A 292 19.36 4.17 26.61
CA TYR A 292 18.87 3.83 27.94
C TYR A 292 17.83 2.74 27.82
N SER A 293 18.02 1.65 28.57
CA SER A 293 17.04 0.59 28.72
C SER A 293 16.48 0.55 30.14
N ASP A 294 15.16 0.67 30.24
CA ASP A 294 14.42 0.55 31.50
C ASP A 294 14.37 -0.91 32.01
N GLN A 295 14.41 -1.87 31.10
CA GLN A 295 14.47 -3.29 31.45
C GLN A 295 15.84 -3.70 32.04
N LEU A 296 16.92 -3.09 31.56
CA LEU A 296 18.29 -3.44 31.97
C LEU A 296 18.86 -2.47 33.01
N ASP A 297 18.15 -1.39 33.34
CA ASP A 297 18.63 -0.27 34.13
C ASP A 297 20.02 0.20 33.69
N LEU A 298 20.22 0.31 32.37
CA LEU A 298 21.53 0.54 31.77
C LEU A 298 21.50 1.71 30.81
N MET A 299 22.42 2.65 31.02
CA MET A 299 22.77 3.69 30.08
C MET A 299 24.09 3.34 29.40
N GLN A 300 24.12 3.41 28.07
CA GLN A 300 25.28 3.12 27.24
C GLN A 300 25.59 4.30 26.35
N PHE A 301 26.84 4.78 26.43
CA PHE A 301 27.35 5.87 25.61
C PHE A 301 28.05 5.33 24.38
N TYR A 302 28.06 6.14 23.32
CA TYR A 302 28.75 5.85 22.07
C TYR A 302 29.45 7.10 21.53
N TYR A 303 30.62 6.88 20.93
CA TYR A 303 31.42 7.88 20.25
C TYR A 303 31.81 7.34 18.88
N ASN A 304 31.45 8.05 17.81
CA ASN A 304 31.69 7.66 16.41
C ASN A 304 31.28 6.21 16.11
N GLY A 305 30.09 5.83 16.60
CA GLY A 305 29.50 4.51 16.36
C GLY A 305 30.04 3.38 17.24
N ALA A 306 31.08 3.62 18.04
CA ALA A 306 31.66 2.64 18.96
C ALA A 306 31.15 2.84 20.40
N PRO A 307 30.98 1.77 21.20
CA PRO A 307 30.69 1.89 22.63
C PRO A 307 31.74 2.72 23.38
N ASP A 308 31.31 3.69 24.18
CA ASP A 308 32.15 4.67 24.87
C ASP A 308 31.85 4.76 26.38
N GLY A 309 31.63 3.61 27.01
CA GLY A 309 31.32 3.52 28.44
C GLY A 309 29.84 3.34 28.75
N SER A 310 29.56 2.84 29.96
CA SER A 310 28.21 2.55 30.41
C SER A 310 28.08 2.72 31.91
N ALA A 311 26.85 2.88 32.37
CA ALA A 311 26.57 3.01 33.78
C ALA A 311 25.15 2.58 34.13
N ALA A 312 24.97 2.09 35.35
CA ALA A 312 23.65 1.77 35.87
C ALA A 312 22.79 3.04 35.96
N GLN A 313 21.54 2.91 35.54
CA GLN A 313 20.52 3.95 35.60
C GLN A 313 19.18 3.30 35.92
N THR A 314 18.64 3.55 37.11
CA THR A 314 17.38 2.95 37.57
C THR A 314 16.17 3.86 37.41
N GLN A 315 16.38 5.07 36.88
CA GLN A 315 15.34 6.08 36.76
C GLN A 315 15.02 6.36 35.30
N ASN A 316 13.73 6.52 35.05
CA ASN A 316 13.18 6.80 33.73
C ASN A 316 13.36 8.27 33.33
N PRO A 317 13.38 8.58 32.03
CA PRO A 317 13.40 9.97 31.56
C PRO A 317 12.15 10.73 32.01
N GLY A 318 12.32 11.98 32.46
CA GLY A 318 11.21 12.86 32.79
C GLY A 318 10.62 13.57 31.57
N THR A 319 9.36 14.03 31.70
CA THR A 319 8.50 14.45 30.58
C THR A 319 7.94 15.88 30.69
N SER A 320 8.30 16.62 31.73
CA SER A 320 7.58 17.84 32.11
C SER A 320 8.04 19.13 31.40
N ALA A 321 9.12 19.07 30.62
CA ALA A 321 9.74 20.24 30.00
C ALA A 321 9.83 20.14 28.47
N ASN A 322 9.97 21.28 27.80
CA ASN A 322 10.23 21.32 26.37
C ASN A 322 11.55 20.63 26.03
N LEU A 323 11.60 19.96 24.88
CA LEU A 323 12.83 19.52 24.27
C LEU A 323 13.48 20.71 23.56
N GLU A 324 14.73 20.98 23.89
CA GLU A 324 15.51 22.05 23.29
C GLU A 324 16.86 21.52 22.79
N ILE A 325 17.21 21.86 21.56
CA ILE A 325 18.48 21.49 20.91
C ILE A 325 19.43 22.69 20.97
N GLY A 326 20.70 22.46 21.23
CA GLY A 326 21.75 23.47 21.34
C GLY A 326 21.84 24.16 22.70
N ARG A 327 21.07 23.74 23.70
CA ARG A 327 21.23 24.25 25.07
C ARG A 327 20.76 23.31 26.17
N ARG A 328 21.27 23.57 27.38
CA ARG A 328 20.66 23.17 28.65
C ARG A 328 20.16 24.42 29.37
N GLN A 329 18.89 24.45 29.76
CA GLN A 329 18.23 25.66 30.28
C GLN A 329 18.56 26.01 31.76
N ASN A 330 19.83 26.17 32.18
CA ASN A 330 20.17 26.45 33.60
C ASN A 330 20.46 27.93 33.91
N GLY A 331 19.63 28.63 34.70
CA GLY A 331 19.94 29.91 35.40
C GLY A 331 20.55 31.08 34.59
N GLY A 332 20.75 30.89 33.29
CA GLY A 332 21.64 31.62 32.38
C GLY A 332 21.85 30.89 31.04
N GLY A 333 21.73 29.55 31.04
CA GLY A 333 21.75 28.65 29.89
C GLY A 333 23.17 28.18 29.53
N SER A 334 23.37 26.87 29.39
CA SER A 334 24.61 26.29 28.85
C SER A 334 24.40 26.00 27.38
N TYR A 335 24.88 26.90 26.52
CA TYR A 335 24.65 26.87 25.07
C TYR A 335 25.79 26.17 24.33
N PHE A 336 25.43 25.41 23.29
CA PHE A 336 26.39 24.84 22.35
C PHE A 336 27.07 25.93 21.53
N ASP A 337 28.35 25.73 21.24
CA ASP A 337 29.18 26.61 20.43
C ASP A 337 29.81 25.78 19.31
N GLY A 338 29.35 25.99 18.08
CA GLY A 338 29.68 25.20 16.89
C GLY A 338 28.45 24.68 16.14
N VAL A 339 28.66 23.69 15.26
CA VAL A 339 27.63 23.15 14.35
C VAL A 339 26.96 21.90 14.93
N ILE A 340 25.63 21.79 14.80
CA ILE A 340 24.85 20.58 15.07
C ILE A 340 24.11 20.15 13.80
N ASP A 341 24.08 18.84 13.57
CA ASP A 341 23.42 18.18 12.46
C ASP A 341 22.77 16.85 12.90
N GLU A 342 21.81 16.36 12.13
CA GLU A 342 21.26 14.99 12.20
C GLU A 342 20.82 14.56 13.62
N VAL A 343 20.00 15.39 14.28
CA VAL A 343 19.52 15.12 15.66
C VAL A 343 18.37 14.12 15.62
N ARG A 344 18.46 13.04 16.41
CA ARG A 344 17.41 12.02 16.49
C ARG A 344 17.07 11.68 17.93
N VAL A 345 15.77 11.54 18.19
CA VAL A 345 15.20 11.10 19.47
C VAL A 345 14.28 9.92 19.20
N GLU A 346 14.53 8.79 19.86
CA GLU A 346 13.80 7.55 19.62
C GLU A 346 13.32 6.94 20.94
N ALA A 347 12.07 6.48 20.98
CA ALA A 347 11.49 5.77 22.12
C ALA A 347 11.77 4.25 22.03
N ALA A 348 13.04 3.90 21.86
CA ALA A 348 13.54 2.53 21.75
C ALA A 348 14.98 2.45 22.24
N THR A 349 15.42 1.26 22.66
CA THR A 349 16.83 0.99 22.96
C THR A 349 17.48 0.40 21.72
N ARG A 350 18.22 1.21 20.97
CA ARG A 350 18.93 0.74 19.77
C ARG A 350 20.17 -0.07 20.16
N SER A 351 20.49 -1.07 19.35
CA SER A 351 21.66 -1.92 19.56
C SER A 351 22.96 -1.19 19.20
N SER A 352 24.10 -1.71 19.67
CA SER A 352 25.40 -1.19 19.26
C SER A 352 25.62 -1.25 17.75
N ASN A 353 25.04 -2.24 17.06
CA ASN A 353 25.17 -2.36 15.61
C ASN A 353 24.32 -1.31 14.87
N TRP A 354 23.14 -1.00 15.40
CA TRP A 354 22.32 0.11 14.91
C TRP A 354 23.05 1.45 15.03
N ILE A 355 23.63 1.75 16.20
CA ILE A 355 24.37 3.00 16.41
C ILE A 355 25.61 3.09 15.50
N TRP A 356 26.32 1.97 15.32
CA TRP A 356 27.42 1.91 14.36
C TRP A 356 26.96 2.12 12.92
N ALA A 357 25.82 1.55 12.52
CA ALA A 357 25.24 1.75 11.19
C ALA A 357 24.84 3.21 10.97
N CYS A 358 24.18 3.86 11.95
CA CYS A 358 23.86 5.30 11.89
C CYS A 358 25.11 6.14 11.63
N TRP A 359 26.21 5.84 12.33
CA TRP A 359 27.48 6.53 12.11
C TRP A 359 28.03 6.27 10.71
N MET A 360 28.25 5.01 10.30
CA MET A 360 28.84 4.68 9.01
C MET A 360 28.03 5.17 7.82
N ASN A 361 26.70 5.10 7.92
CA ASN A 361 25.76 5.53 6.89
C ASN A 361 25.94 7.00 6.48
N ILE A 362 26.46 7.84 7.39
CA ILE A 362 26.75 9.26 7.14
C ILE A 362 28.26 9.48 7.01
N ALA A 363 29.05 9.04 7.98
CA ALA A 363 30.49 9.29 8.09
C ALA A 363 31.30 8.83 6.86
N SER A 364 30.84 7.73 6.27
CA SER A 364 31.50 7.07 5.14
C SER A 364 30.45 6.42 4.24
N ASN A 365 29.46 7.21 3.81
CA ASN A 365 28.30 6.74 3.05
C ASN A 365 28.69 5.83 1.85
N GLY A 366 29.66 6.26 1.04
CA GLY A 366 30.11 5.47 -0.12
C GLY A 366 30.83 4.16 0.21
N ALA A 367 31.36 4.01 1.43
CA ALA A 367 31.89 2.73 1.91
C ALA A 367 30.80 1.87 2.58
N PHE A 368 29.73 2.49 3.09
CA PHE A 368 28.59 1.81 3.70
C PHE A 368 27.63 1.23 2.66
N GLY A 369 27.25 2.05 1.67
CA GLY A 369 26.36 1.69 0.57
C GLY A 369 26.94 2.13 -0.77
N ALA A 370 26.88 1.24 -1.77
CA ALA A 370 27.41 1.47 -3.11
C ALA A 370 26.29 1.48 -4.15
N CYS A 371 26.21 2.56 -4.93
CA CYS A 371 25.32 2.66 -6.09
C CYS A 371 25.95 1.94 -7.29
N SER A 372 25.16 1.13 -8.00
CA SER A 372 25.59 0.58 -9.29
C SER A 372 25.59 1.67 -10.37
N ALA A 373 26.16 1.36 -11.55
CA ALA A 373 25.86 2.16 -12.73
C ALA A 373 24.35 2.16 -13.00
N VAL A 374 23.85 3.25 -13.58
CA VAL A 374 22.46 3.36 -14.03
C VAL A 374 22.24 2.38 -15.19
N GLY A 375 21.33 1.43 -14.99
CA GLY A 375 20.80 0.59 -16.04
C GLY A 375 19.85 1.38 -16.93
N LEU A 376 19.97 1.19 -18.24
CA LEU A 376 19.05 1.71 -19.24
C LEU A 376 18.03 0.62 -19.58
N GLY A 377 16.74 0.92 -19.47
CA GLY A 377 15.70 0.10 -20.07
C GLY A 377 15.21 -1.09 -19.25
N GLY A 378 14.18 -1.73 -19.80
CA GLY A 378 13.45 -2.84 -19.20
C GLY A 378 12.87 -3.77 -20.27
N VAL A 379 12.26 -4.88 -19.86
CA VAL A 379 11.48 -5.71 -20.79
C VAL A 379 10.35 -4.86 -21.40
N PRO A 380 10.01 -5.04 -22.69
CA PRO A 380 8.96 -4.25 -23.31
C PRO A 380 7.61 -4.55 -22.65
N SER A 381 6.61 -3.70 -22.84
CA SER A 381 5.23 -3.93 -22.41
C SER A 381 4.32 -3.97 -23.62
N VAL A 382 3.48 -4.99 -23.69
CA VAL A 382 2.59 -5.25 -24.83
C VAL A 382 1.20 -5.66 -24.33
N SER A 383 0.15 -5.24 -25.01
CA SER A 383 -1.24 -5.62 -24.74
C SER A 383 -1.88 -6.29 -25.95
N CYS A 384 -2.83 -7.17 -25.68
CA CYS A 384 -3.70 -7.79 -26.69
C CYS A 384 -5.04 -7.06 -26.66
N LEU A 385 -5.56 -6.70 -27.83
CA LEU A 385 -6.83 -5.99 -27.99
C LEU A 385 -7.82 -6.89 -28.73
N PRO A 386 -9.15 -6.66 -28.59
CA PRO A 386 -10.15 -7.48 -29.25
C PRO A 386 -9.93 -7.56 -30.76
N ALA A 387 -10.10 -8.75 -31.32
CA ALA A 387 -10.08 -8.94 -32.77
C ALA A 387 -11.24 -8.20 -33.43
N THR A 388 -11.01 -7.71 -34.66
CA THR A 388 -11.99 -6.96 -35.44
C THR A 388 -12.14 -7.54 -36.84
N GLY A 389 -13.25 -7.22 -37.53
CA GLY A 389 -13.46 -7.66 -38.91
C GLY A 389 -13.42 -9.18 -39.05
N VAL A 390 -13.93 -9.90 -38.04
CA VAL A 390 -13.95 -11.37 -38.03
C VAL A 390 -14.94 -11.87 -39.07
N THR A 391 -14.48 -12.77 -39.93
CA THR A 391 -15.28 -13.50 -40.91
C THR A 391 -15.21 -15.00 -40.63
N ALA A 392 -15.86 -15.81 -41.47
CA ALA A 392 -15.77 -17.26 -41.36
C ALA A 392 -14.35 -17.81 -41.60
N ASN A 393 -13.42 -17.02 -42.17
CA ASN A 393 -12.08 -17.50 -42.53
C ASN A 393 -10.94 -16.48 -42.34
N SER A 394 -11.21 -15.30 -41.78
CA SER A 394 -10.21 -14.25 -41.55
C SER A 394 -10.55 -13.39 -40.34
N ALA A 395 -9.57 -12.68 -39.80
CA ALA A 395 -9.75 -11.70 -38.73
C ALA A 395 -8.59 -10.71 -38.68
N TRP A 396 -8.82 -9.50 -38.16
CA TRP A 396 -7.75 -8.60 -37.76
C TRP A 396 -7.41 -8.84 -36.29
N LEU A 397 -6.16 -9.22 -36.02
CA LEU A 397 -5.62 -9.28 -34.66
C LEU A 397 -4.99 -7.94 -34.31
N ASN A 398 -5.36 -7.40 -33.15
CA ASN A 398 -4.99 -6.08 -32.70
C ASN A 398 -4.21 -6.17 -31.39
N GLY A 399 -3.14 -5.38 -31.27
CA GLY A 399 -2.34 -5.27 -30.06
C GLY A 399 -1.69 -3.89 -29.97
N GLN A 400 -0.93 -3.66 -28.90
CA GLN A 400 -0.21 -2.40 -28.73
C GLN A 400 1.08 -2.62 -27.93
N ILE A 401 2.18 -2.03 -28.38
CA ILE A 401 3.37 -1.85 -27.54
C ILE A 401 3.16 -0.60 -26.70
N ALA A 402 2.96 -0.79 -25.40
CA ALA A 402 2.82 0.30 -24.44
C ALA A 402 4.18 0.89 -24.03
N SER A 403 5.24 0.07 -24.05
CA SER A 403 6.61 0.55 -23.89
C SER A 403 7.62 -0.40 -24.55
N THR A 404 8.67 0.16 -25.14
CA THR A 404 9.82 -0.62 -25.66
C THR A 404 10.87 -0.91 -24.60
N GLY A 405 10.72 -0.35 -23.40
CA GLY A 405 11.78 -0.36 -22.40
C GLY A 405 13.07 0.28 -22.91
N LEU A 406 12.97 1.25 -23.83
CA LEU A 406 14.09 1.98 -24.46
C LEU A 406 15.15 1.09 -25.13
N ALA A 407 14.76 -0.08 -25.62
CA ALA A 407 15.59 -0.91 -26.49
C ALA A 407 14.80 -1.30 -27.74
N GLU A 408 15.51 -1.56 -28.85
CA GLU A 408 14.90 -2.12 -30.05
C GLU A 408 14.10 -3.36 -29.67
N SER A 409 12.79 -3.30 -29.92
CA SER A 409 11.85 -4.30 -29.45
C SER A 409 11.19 -4.98 -30.65
N ALA A 410 11.34 -6.29 -30.76
CA ALA A 410 10.62 -7.09 -31.73
C ALA A 410 9.24 -7.46 -31.17
N ALA A 411 8.20 -7.40 -31.99
CA ALA A 411 6.85 -7.79 -31.58
C ALA A 411 6.31 -8.97 -32.38
N PHE A 412 5.44 -9.73 -31.72
CA PHE A 412 4.88 -10.97 -32.21
C PHE A 412 3.40 -11.06 -31.82
N VAL A 413 2.61 -11.73 -32.65
CA VAL A 413 1.31 -12.25 -32.25
C VAL A 413 1.27 -13.75 -32.53
N PHE A 414 0.76 -14.49 -31.57
CA PHE A 414 0.56 -15.93 -31.66
C PHE A 414 -0.93 -16.24 -31.61
N TRP A 415 -1.38 -17.26 -32.35
CA TRP A 415 -2.76 -17.71 -32.29
C TRP A 415 -2.91 -19.21 -32.56
N GLY A 416 -4.00 -19.78 -32.07
CA GLY A 416 -4.34 -21.19 -32.27
C GLY A 416 -5.66 -21.57 -31.60
N THR A 417 -6.07 -22.82 -31.76
CA THR A 417 -7.31 -23.35 -31.13
C THR A 417 -7.16 -23.62 -29.62
N ARG A 418 -5.94 -23.52 -29.08
CA ARG A 418 -5.62 -23.70 -27.67
C ARG A 418 -4.71 -22.56 -27.19
N ASP A 419 -4.89 -22.15 -25.94
CA ASP A 419 -4.00 -21.19 -25.30
C ASP A 419 -2.73 -21.91 -24.86
N ALA A 420 -1.61 -21.63 -25.52
CA ALA A 420 -0.29 -22.12 -25.13
C ALA A 420 0.39 -21.21 -24.09
N GLY A 421 -0.30 -20.17 -23.61
CA GLY A 421 0.22 -19.23 -22.64
C GLY A 421 1.47 -18.53 -23.17
N GLN A 422 2.55 -18.61 -22.38
CA GLN A 422 3.84 -17.97 -22.69
C GLN A 422 4.85 -18.92 -23.36
N ASP A 423 4.41 -20.09 -23.82
CA ASP A 423 5.24 -21.04 -24.58
C ASP A 423 5.09 -20.79 -26.08
N MET A 424 6.09 -20.13 -26.69
CA MET A 424 6.10 -19.86 -28.13
C MET A 424 5.96 -21.12 -28.99
N SER A 425 6.51 -22.25 -28.54
CA SER A 425 6.53 -23.48 -29.32
C SER A 425 5.20 -24.25 -29.27
N GLY A 426 4.33 -23.90 -28.31
CA GLY A 426 3.01 -24.51 -28.16
C GLY A 426 1.93 -23.88 -29.05
N TRP A 427 2.18 -22.70 -29.64
CA TRP A 427 1.23 -22.01 -30.50
C TRP A 427 1.20 -22.59 -31.92
N GLU A 428 0.02 -22.71 -32.51
CA GLU A 428 -0.18 -23.24 -33.87
C GLU A 428 0.36 -22.30 -34.95
N HIS A 429 0.24 -20.99 -34.72
CA HIS A 429 0.60 -19.96 -35.68
C HIS A 429 1.24 -18.74 -35.01
N THR A 430 2.05 -18.01 -35.78
CA THR A 430 2.69 -16.76 -35.35
C THR A 430 2.84 -15.79 -36.51
N ASN A 431 2.86 -14.49 -36.19
CA ASN A 431 3.24 -13.41 -37.08
C ASN A 431 4.23 -12.50 -36.35
N GLU A 432 5.37 -12.25 -36.98
CA GLU A 432 6.39 -11.33 -36.49
C GLU A 432 6.22 -9.96 -37.16
N PHE A 433 6.18 -8.90 -36.35
CA PHE A 433 6.12 -7.52 -36.82
C PHE A 433 7.51 -6.90 -37.06
N GLY A 434 8.57 -7.59 -36.60
CA GLY A 434 9.93 -7.08 -36.58
C GLY A 434 10.12 -6.01 -35.50
N VAL A 435 11.17 -5.20 -35.64
CA VAL A 435 11.47 -4.10 -34.71
C VAL A 435 10.38 -3.03 -34.78
N CYS A 436 9.70 -2.81 -33.67
CA CYS A 436 8.58 -1.91 -33.52
C CYS A 436 8.86 -0.86 -32.43
N GLY A 437 8.41 0.36 -32.66
CA GLY A 437 8.30 1.39 -31.62
C GLY A 437 7.02 1.22 -30.79
N GLU A 438 6.81 2.14 -29.85
CA GLU A 438 5.54 2.23 -29.12
C GLU A 438 4.40 2.57 -30.08
N GLY A 439 3.25 1.91 -29.90
CA GLY A 439 2.09 2.10 -30.78
C GLY A 439 1.32 0.84 -31.10
N ALA A 440 0.33 1.00 -31.98
CA ALA A 440 -0.58 -0.06 -32.38
C ALA A 440 0.11 -1.11 -33.26
N LEU A 441 -0.22 -2.37 -33.01
CA LEU A 441 0.12 -3.53 -33.82
C LEU A 441 -1.16 -4.09 -34.43
N CYS A 442 -1.18 -4.32 -35.74
CA CYS A 442 -2.33 -4.95 -36.40
C CYS A 442 -1.87 -5.86 -37.54
N THR A 443 -2.47 -7.03 -37.63
CA THR A 443 -2.25 -7.94 -38.76
C THR A 443 -3.54 -8.66 -39.14
N ASN A 444 -3.76 -8.84 -40.43
CA ASN A 444 -4.90 -9.61 -40.94
C ASN A 444 -4.47 -11.06 -41.12
N ILE A 445 -5.13 -11.96 -40.41
CA ILE A 445 -4.92 -13.41 -40.53
C ILE A 445 -6.01 -14.02 -41.42
N SER A 446 -5.65 -15.03 -42.21
CA SER A 446 -6.57 -15.69 -43.16
C SER A 446 -6.38 -17.21 -43.13
N GLY A 447 -7.31 -17.95 -43.74
CA GLY A 447 -7.29 -19.41 -43.75
C GLY A 447 -7.80 -20.06 -42.47
N LEU A 448 -8.54 -19.31 -41.65
CA LEU A 448 -9.18 -19.84 -40.45
C LEU A 448 -10.30 -20.82 -40.83
N ALA A 449 -10.49 -21.85 -40.01
CA ALA A 449 -11.65 -22.73 -40.12
C ALA A 449 -12.91 -21.98 -39.65
N ALA A 450 -14.04 -22.20 -40.33
CA ALA A 450 -15.33 -21.66 -39.90
C ALA A 450 -15.79 -22.30 -38.58
N ASP A 451 -16.68 -21.61 -37.85
CA ASP A 451 -17.29 -22.10 -36.59
C ASP A 451 -16.26 -22.59 -35.55
N THR A 452 -15.10 -21.94 -35.50
CA THR A 452 -13.96 -22.33 -34.67
C THR A 452 -13.54 -21.19 -33.75
N LEU A 453 -13.26 -21.52 -32.49
CA LEU A 453 -12.70 -20.56 -31.53
C LEU A 453 -11.17 -20.56 -31.66
N TYR A 454 -10.60 -19.37 -31.85
CA TYR A 454 -9.17 -19.13 -31.78
C TYR A 454 -8.86 -18.23 -30.59
N ILE A 455 -7.68 -18.43 -30.01
CA ILE A 455 -7.12 -17.63 -28.93
C ILE A 455 -5.86 -16.98 -29.49
N CYS A 456 -5.64 -15.71 -29.19
CA CYS A 456 -4.43 -15.00 -29.56
C CYS A 456 -3.78 -14.29 -28.36
N ARG A 457 -2.45 -14.15 -28.45
CA ARG A 457 -1.64 -13.47 -27.45
C ARG A 457 -0.53 -12.69 -28.14
N PHE A 458 -0.31 -11.46 -27.72
CA PHE A 458 0.81 -10.66 -28.20
C PHE A 458 2.01 -10.83 -27.29
N ALA A 459 3.20 -10.72 -27.86
CA ALA A 459 4.45 -10.73 -27.14
C ALA A 459 5.41 -9.71 -27.73
N ALA A 460 6.32 -9.21 -26.91
CA ALA A 460 7.40 -8.33 -27.35
C ALA A 460 8.70 -8.74 -26.67
N SER A 461 9.82 -8.64 -27.37
CA SER A 461 11.14 -8.95 -26.83
C SER A 461 12.15 -7.87 -27.17
N ASN A 462 13.10 -7.65 -26.28
CA ASN A 462 14.29 -6.86 -26.52
C ASN A 462 15.49 -7.55 -25.85
N GLN A 463 16.66 -6.90 -25.86
CA GLN A 463 17.88 -7.46 -25.24
C GLN A 463 17.76 -7.78 -23.74
N TYR A 464 16.76 -7.22 -23.04
CA TYR A 464 16.52 -7.42 -21.61
C TYR A 464 15.53 -8.55 -21.31
N GLY A 465 14.84 -9.07 -22.31
CA GLY A 465 13.97 -10.24 -22.19
C GLY A 465 12.71 -10.15 -23.05
N MET A 466 11.75 -11.01 -22.74
CA MET A 466 10.46 -11.08 -23.41
C MET A 466 9.31 -10.85 -22.44
N SER A 467 8.29 -10.15 -22.90
CA SER A 467 7.01 -9.99 -22.22
C SER A 467 5.87 -10.48 -23.10
N TRP A 468 4.77 -10.84 -22.44
CA TRP A 468 3.53 -11.26 -23.07
C TRP A 468 2.41 -10.36 -22.58
N SER A 469 1.38 -10.17 -23.41
CA SER A 469 0.17 -9.48 -22.99
C SER A 469 -0.42 -10.15 -21.75
N GLU A 470 -0.92 -9.38 -20.79
CA GLU A 470 -1.45 -9.94 -19.53
C GLU A 470 -2.59 -10.94 -19.81
N THR A 471 -3.56 -10.49 -20.61
CA THR A 471 -4.66 -11.31 -21.10
C THR A 471 -4.39 -11.87 -22.50
N ALA A 472 -4.96 -13.04 -22.78
CA ALA A 472 -5.20 -13.51 -24.14
C ALA A 472 -6.59 -13.04 -24.58
N GLU A 473 -6.79 -12.86 -25.89
CA GLU A 473 -8.09 -12.53 -26.46
C GLU A 473 -8.57 -13.69 -27.33
N ALA A 474 -9.89 -13.91 -27.36
CA ALA A 474 -10.50 -14.94 -28.18
C ALA A 474 -11.25 -14.33 -29.36
N LEU A 475 -11.25 -15.02 -30.50
CA LEU A 475 -12.13 -14.73 -31.63
C LEU A 475 -12.87 -16.01 -32.05
N TYR A 476 -14.11 -15.85 -32.51
CA TYR A 476 -14.95 -16.96 -32.94
C TYR A 476 -15.37 -16.79 -34.40
N THR A 477 -14.92 -17.67 -35.29
CA THR A 477 -15.25 -17.60 -36.73
C THR A 477 -16.65 -18.12 -37.06
N GLY A 478 -17.50 -18.32 -36.05
CA GLY A 478 -18.92 -18.63 -36.21
C GLY A 478 -19.81 -17.56 -35.61
N GLN A 479 -21.11 -17.82 -35.63
CA GLN A 479 -22.14 -16.88 -35.18
C GLN A 479 -22.63 -17.22 -33.77
N PRO A 480 -22.55 -16.29 -32.80
CA PRO A 480 -23.26 -16.43 -31.54
C PRO A 480 -24.78 -16.46 -31.78
N MET A 481 -25.47 -17.27 -30.99
CA MET A 481 -26.94 -17.35 -31.01
C MET A 481 -27.51 -16.39 -29.97
N LEU A 482 -28.56 -15.67 -30.33
CA LEU A 482 -29.33 -14.83 -29.42
C LEU A 482 -30.79 -15.30 -29.42
N SER A 483 -31.36 -15.48 -28.24
CA SER A 483 -32.78 -15.78 -28.02
C SER A 483 -33.28 -15.12 -26.75
N ALA A 484 -34.57 -14.82 -26.66
CA ALA A 484 -35.20 -14.54 -25.37
C ALA A 484 -35.56 -15.89 -24.73
N SER A 485 -34.80 -16.31 -23.71
CA SER A 485 -35.10 -17.54 -22.95
C SER A 485 -36.31 -17.36 -22.05
N ASP A 486 -36.52 -16.13 -21.57
CA ASP A 486 -37.78 -15.67 -21.01
C ASP A 486 -38.23 -14.39 -21.72
N PRO A 487 -39.18 -14.48 -22.67
CA PRO A 487 -39.62 -13.32 -23.44
C PRO A 487 -40.59 -12.41 -22.69
N TYR A 488 -40.92 -12.69 -21.42
CA TYR A 488 -41.88 -11.91 -20.64
C TYR A 488 -41.24 -11.43 -19.33
N ALA A 489 -41.11 -10.11 -19.18
CA ALA A 489 -40.86 -9.46 -17.90
C ALA A 489 -42.18 -8.87 -17.39
N SER A 490 -42.28 -8.61 -16.08
CA SER A 490 -43.46 -7.98 -15.48
C SER A 490 -43.08 -7.09 -14.31
N GLU A 491 -43.49 -5.84 -14.37
CA GLU A 491 -43.38 -4.93 -13.23
C GLU A 491 -44.24 -5.37 -12.05
N THR A 492 -45.34 -6.08 -12.33
CA THR A 492 -46.11 -6.76 -11.29
C THR A 492 -45.27 -7.89 -10.72
N GLY A 493 -44.89 -7.76 -9.45
CA GLY A 493 -44.05 -8.74 -8.76
C GLY A 493 -42.56 -8.68 -9.13
N LEU A 494 -42.15 -7.72 -9.97
CA LEU A 494 -40.77 -7.53 -10.46
C LEU A 494 -40.17 -8.81 -11.08
N ASP A 495 -40.93 -9.47 -11.94
CA ASP A 495 -40.53 -10.69 -12.64
C ASP A 495 -39.61 -10.34 -13.82
N PRO A 496 -38.33 -10.73 -13.82
CA PRO A 496 -37.40 -10.35 -14.88
C PRO A 496 -37.59 -11.19 -16.13
N GLY A 497 -37.52 -10.54 -17.30
CA GLY A 497 -37.33 -11.23 -18.57
C GLY A 497 -35.85 -11.55 -18.81
N GLU A 498 -35.56 -12.41 -19.78
CA GLU A 498 -34.22 -12.96 -19.96
C GLU A 498 -33.84 -13.17 -21.42
N PHE A 499 -32.68 -12.62 -21.80
CA PHE A 499 -31.97 -12.99 -23.01
C PHE A 499 -30.92 -14.07 -22.71
N SER A 500 -30.88 -15.09 -23.57
CA SER A 500 -29.80 -16.07 -23.61
C SER A 500 -28.93 -15.84 -24.84
N ILE A 501 -27.64 -15.61 -24.61
CA ILE A 501 -26.62 -15.51 -25.66
C ILE A 501 -25.77 -16.77 -25.58
N ALA A 502 -25.69 -17.52 -26.66
CA ALA A 502 -25.07 -18.83 -26.69
C ALA A 502 -24.03 -19.00 -27.79
N ARG A 503 -23.13 -19.96 -27.59
CA ARG A 503 -22.12 -20.45 -28.53
C ARG A 503 -22.10 -21.99 -28.49
N PRO A 504 -21.67 -22.67 -29.55
CA PRO A 504 -21.60 -24.13 -29.54
C PRO A 504 -20.58 -24.64 -28.53
N SER A 505 -20.76 -25.88 -28.05
CA SER A 505 -19.85 -26.52 -27.10
C SER A 505 -18.42 -26.69 -27.64
N SER A 506 -18.25 -26.71 -28.97
CA SER A 506 -16.95 -26.71 -29.66
C SER A 506 -16.17 -25.40 -29.49
N ALA A 507 -16.82 -24.30 -29.08
CA ALA A 507 -16.23 -22.96 -29.01
C ALA A 507 -16.11 -22.43 -27.57
N THR A 508 -15.85 -23.31 -26.59
CA THR A 508 -15.85 -22.97 -25.16
C THR A 508 -14.46 -22.75 -24.54
N GLY A 509 -13.39 -22.91 -25.31
CA GLY A 509 -12.01 -22.93 -24.81
C GLY A 509 -11.49 -21.64 -24.14
N ALA A 510 -12.14 -20.50 -24.35
CA ALA A 510 -11.77 -19.21 -23.74
C ALA A 510 -13.01 -18.34 -23.49
N LEU A 511 -12.84 -17.23 -22.76
CA LEU A 511 -13.87 -16.21 -22.62
C LEU A 511 -14.12 -15.53 -23.98
N LEU A 512 -15.39 -15.37 -24.37
CA LEU A 512 -15.80 -14.63 -25.57
C LEU A 512 -16.59 -13.39 -25.18
N ARG A 513 -16.06 -12.20 -25.48
CA ARG A 513 -16.75 -10.92 -25.26
C ARG A 513 -17.81 -10.72 -26.34
N ILE A 514 -19.02 -10.38 -25.92
CA ILE A 514 -20.19 -10.12 -26.75
C ILE A 514 -20.57 -8.64 -26.63
N ASN A 515 -20.84 -8.00 -27.76
CA ASN A 515 -21.33 -6.64 -27.83
C ASN A 515 -22.76 -6.65 -28.38
N TYR A 516 -23.62 -5.81 -27.81
CA TYR A 516 -25.02 -5.68 -28.25
C TYR A 516 -25.52 -4.25 -28.09
N SER A 517 -26.53 -3.90 -28.88
CA SER A 517 -27.31 -2.67 -28.73
C SER A 517 -28.71 -2.99 -28.22
N ILE A 518 -29.27 -2.10 -27.41
CA ILE A 518 -30.65 -2.17 -26.95
C ILE A 518 -31.49 -1.13 -27.71
N SER A 519 -32.67 -1.53 -28.12
CA SER A 519 -33.71 -0.71 -28.75
C SER A 519 -35.08 -1.24 -28.31
N GLY A 520 -36.17 -0.75 -28.87
CA GLY A 520 -37.52 -1.17 -28.49
C GLY A 520 -38.40 0.03 -28.15
N SER A 521 -39.55 -0.22 -27.54
CA SER A 521 -40.42 0.85 -27.02
C SER A 521 -40.09 1.20 -25.56
N ALA A 522 -39.60 0.24 -24.78
CA ALA A 522 -39.22 0.46 -23.39
C ALA A 522 -37.96 1.33 -23.26
N THR A 523 -38.01 2.28 -22.35
CA THR A 523 -37.01 3.24 -21.91
C THR A 523 -36.15 2.70 -20.76
N ALA A 524 -34.85 2.57 -21.02
CA ALA A 524 -33.88 2.17 -20.00
C ALA A 524 -33.81 3.20 -18.84
N GLY A 525 -33.97 2.73 -17.61
CA GLY A 525 -33.98 3.53 -16.39
C GLY A 525 -35.36 4.05 -15.96
N ALA A 526 -36.38 3.91 -16.81
CA ALA A 526 -37.79 4.10 -16.44
C ALA A 526 -38.43 2.72 -16.22
N ASP A 527 -38.53 1.90 -17.27
CA ASP A 527 -39.32 0.65 -17.24
C ASP A 527 -38.45 -0.59 -16.99
N PHE A 528 -37.13 -0.48 -17.18
CA PHE A 528 -36.17 -1.54 -16.83
C PHE A 528 -34.78 -1.02 -16.47
N ALA A 529 -34.03 -1.80 -15.69
CA ALA A 529 -32.67 -1.47 -15.30
C ALA A 529 -31.74 -1.38 -16.53
N PRO A 530 -30.92 -0.31 -16.68
CA PRO A 530 -30.05 -0.16 -17.84
C PRO A 530 -29.05 -1.31 -18.05
N LEU A 531 -28.99 -1.83 -19.27
CA LEU A 531 -28.01 -2.84 -19.70
C LEU A 531 -26.71 -2.17 -20.19
N SER A 532 -25.57 -2.83 -19.97
CA SER A 532 -24.24 -2.27 -20.23
C SER A 532 -23.82 -2.20 -21.70
N GLY A 533 -24.54 -2.89 -22.61
CA GLY A 533 -24.17 -3.01 -24.02
C GLY A 533 -23.06 -4.05 -24.30
N THR A 534 -22.52 -4.70 -23.27
CA THR A 534 -21.54 -5.78 -23.40
C THR A 534 -21.74 -6.87 -22.36
N THR A 535 -21.46 -8.10 -22.73
CA THR A 535 -21.38 -9.24 -21.82
C THR A 535 -20.26 -10.20 -22.24
N ALA A 536 -20.04 -11.28 -21.49
CA ALA A 536 -19.05 -12.28 -21.84
C ALA A 536 -19.55 -13.70 -21.54
N ILE A 537 -19.32 -14.61 -22.49
CA ILE A 537 -19.48 -16.04 -22.24
C ILE A 537 -18.14 -16.55 -21.69
N SER A 538 -18.11 -16.89 -20.40
CA SER A 538 -16.92 -17.41 -19.71
C SER A 538 -16.35 -18.67 -20.35
N ALA A 539 -15.04 -18.92 -20.19
CA ALA A 539 -14.43 -20.18 -20.60
C ALA A 539 -15.17 -21.39 -19.97
N GLY A 540 -15.38 -22.44 -20.76
CA GLY A 540 -16.17 -23.61 -20.40
C GLY A 540 -17.69 -23.43 -20.50
N ALA A 541 -18.21 -22.20 -20.54
CA ALA A 541 -19.64 -21.94 -20.66
C ALA A 541 -20.10 -21.90 -22.13
N THR A 542 -21.30 -22.43 -22.38
CA THR A 542 -21.98 -22.36 -23.68
C THR A 542 -22.94 -21.20 -23.80
N ASN A 543 -23.34 -20.57 -22.69
CA ASN A 543 -24.22 -19.42 -22.68
C ASN A 543 -23.89 -18.41 -21.58
N VAL A 544 -24.46 -17.22 -21.74
CA VAL A 544 -24.57 -16.18 -20.71
C VAL A 544 -25.98 -15.59 -20.77
N LEU A 545 -26.50 -15.21 -19.62
CA LEU A 545 -27.83 -14.63 -19.47
C LEU A 545 -27.70 -13.13 -19.27
N ALA A 546 -28.59 -12.37 -19.91
CA ALA A 546 -28.75 -10.94 -19.70
C ALA A 546 -30.19 -10.69 -19.28
N LEU A 547 -30.37 -10.25 -18.04
CA LEU A 547 -31.68 -10.05 -17.43
C LEU A 547 -32.23 -8.66 -17.80
N VAL A 548 -33.48 -8.62 -18.21
CA VAL A 548 -34.29 -7.41 -18.30
C VAL A 548 -35.05 -7.31 -16.99
N SER A 549 -34.44 -6.64 -16.01
CA SER A 549 -35.07 -6.43 -14.69
C SER A 549 -36.04 -5.25 -14.80
N PRO A 550 -37.36 -5.49 -14.71
CA PRO A 550 -38.33 -4.41 -14.77
C PRO A 550 -38.15 -3.47 -13.59
N LEU A 551 -38.41 -2.20 -13.83
CA LEU A 551 -38.48 -1.17 -12.82
C LEU A 551 -39.94 -0.79 -12.68
N PHE A 552 -40.42 -0.84 -11.45
CA PHE A 552 -41.78 -0.43 -11.17
C PHE A 552 -41.88 1.09 -11.20
N ASP A 553 -42.86 1.61 -11.94
CA ASP A 553 -43.34 2.98 -11.78
C ASP A 553 -44.88 3.08 -11.79
N TYR A 554 -45.37 4.32 -11.80
CA TYR A 554 -46.80 4.64 -11.65
C TYR A 554 -47.47 5.10 -12.95
N GLU A 555 -46.72 5.16 -14.04
CA GLU A 555 -47.27 5.47 -15.36
C GLU A 555 -47.96 4.22 -15.91
N ILE A 556 -49.02 4.42 -16.72
CA ILE A 556 -49.70 3.30 -17.39
C ILE A 556 -49.42 3.46 -18.87
N GLU A 557 -48.52 2.63 -19.36
CA GLU A 557 -47.94 2.72 -20.70
C GLU A 557 -48.35 1.50 -21.55
N GLY A 558 -48.86 0.44 -20.90
CA GLY A 558 -49.16 -0.83 -21.52
C GLY A 558 -47.89 -1.64 -21.81
N PRO A 559 -48.00 -2.85 -22.40
CA PRO A 559 -46.83 -3.70 -22.60
C PRO A 559 -45.83 -3.08 -23.58
N GLU A 560 -44.57 -3.04 -23.17
CA GLU A 560 -43.48 -2.46 -23.93
C GLU A 560 -42.42 -3.49 -24.29
N THR A 561 -41.52 -3.17 -25.22
CA THR A 561 -40.53 -4.13 -25.72
C THR A 561 -39.11 -3.63 -25.48
N VAL A 562 -38.25 -4.56 -25.05
CA VAL A 562 -36.80 -4.45 -25.07
C VAL A 562 -36.29 -5.36 -26.17
N VAL A 563 -35.59 -4.81 -27.15
CA VAL A 563 -35.02 -5.51 -28.30
C VAL A 563 -33.50 -5.45 -28.23
N MET A 564 -32.88 -6.59 -27.95
CA MET A 564 -31.43 -6.75 -28.00
C MET A 564 -31.00 -7.14 -29.41
N THR A 565 -29.99 -6.47 -29.95
CA THR A 565 -29.36 -6.81 -31.24
C THR A 565 -27.87 -7.01 -31.05
N LEU A 566 -27.32 -8.15 -31.49
CA LEU A 566 -25.87 -8.36 -31.46
C LEU A 566 -25.18 -7.39 -32.44
N THR A 567 -24.10 -6.77 -31.99
CA THR A 567 -23.27 -5.88 -32.83
C THR A 567 -21.95 -6.56 -33.18
N ASN A 568 -21.16 -5.95 -34.07
CA ASN A 568 -19.86 -6.48 -34.46
C ASN A 568 -18.93 -6.62 -33.24
N GLY A 569 -18.18 -7.71 -33.20
CA GLY A 569 -17.23 -8.02 -32.14
C GLY A 569 -16.16 -8.99 -32.62
N PRO A 570 -15.49 -9.70 -31.69
CA PRO A 570 -14.52 -10.74 -32.04
C PRO A 570 -15.21 -12.03 -32.51
N TYR A 571 -16.26 -11.91 -33.31
CA TYR A 571 -17.04 -13.02 -33.83
C TYR A 571 -17.70 -12.66 -35.16
N VAL A 572 -18.19 -13.66 -35.89
CA VAL A 572 -19.05 -13.40 -37.05
C VAL A 572 -20.39 -12.89 -36.54
N ALA A 573 -20.70 -11.63 -36.83
CA ALA A 573 -21.99 -11.04 -36.50
C ALA A 573 -22.95 -11.24 -37.67
N THR A 574 -24.03 -11.97 -37.43
CA THR A 574 -25.32 -11.67 -38.05
C THR A 574 -26.05 -10.78 -37.06
N PHE A 575 -26.69 -9.70 -37.52
CA PHE A 575 -27.43 -8.76 -36.66
C PHE A 575 -28.71 -9.40 -36.12
N ALA A 576 -28.58 -10.53 -35.42
CA ALA A 576 -29.66 -11.26 -34.78
C ALA A 576 -30.24 -10.41 -33.66
N ALA A 577 -31.56 -10.33 -33.61
CA ALA A 577 -32.30 -9.62 -32.60
C ALA A 577 -33.23 -10.57 -31.82
N ALA A 578 -33.38 -10.32 -30.53
CA ALA A 578 -34.37 -10.96 -29.68
C ALA A 578 -35.16 -9.90 -28.92
N THR A 579 -36.40 -10.24 -28.57
CA THR A 579 -37.33 -9.33 -27.91
C THR A 579 -37.80 -9.92 -26.59
N VAL A 580 -37.73 -9.11 -25.53
CA VAL A 580 -38.44 -9.32 -24.26
C VAL A 580 -39.55 -8.27 -24.19
N THR A 581 -40.75 -8.68 -23.78
CA THR A 581 -41.88 -7.77 -23.53
C THR A 581 -41.97 -7.51 -22.03
N VAL A 582 -41.94 -6.26 -21.62
CA VAL A 582 -42.17 -5.83 -20.25
C VAL A 582 -43.66 -5.56 -20.09
N ALA A 583 -44.32 -6.36 -19.26
CA ALA A 583 -45.70 -6.12 -18.88
C ALA A 583 -45.73 -5.04 -17.78
N ASP A 584 -46.37 -3.93 -18.13
CA ASP A 584 -46.73 -2.85 -17.23
C ASP A 584 -47.55 -3.35 -16.03
N ALA A 585 -47.28 -2.79 -14.86
CA ALA A 585 -48.03 -3.13 -13.66
C ALA A 585 -49.42 -2.50 -13.67
N ALA A 586 -50.46 -3.33 -13.56
CA ALA A 586 -51.80 -2.82 -13.40
C ALA A 586 -51.99 -2.19 -12.01
N HIS A 587 -52.19 -0.88 -11.95
CA HIS A 587 -52.52 -0.16 -10.70
C HIS A 587 -54.01 0.10 -10.57
N ALA A 588 -54.57 -0.17 -9.39
CA ALA A 588 -55.88 0.29 -9.01
C ALA A 588 -55.78 1.61 -8.22
N THR A 589 -56.71 2.53 -8.50
CA THR A 589 -56.93 3.67 -7.61
C THR A 589 -58.12 3.39 -6.71
N TRP A 590 -57.87 3.41 -5.40
CA TRP A 590 -58.88 3.22 -4.37
C TRP A 590 -59.31 4.56 -3.80
N TYR A 591 -60.60 4.84 -3.84
CA TYR A 591 -61.18 6.07 -3.32
C TYR A 591 -61.77 5.83 -1.94
N VAL A 592 -61.54 6.74 -0.99
CA VAL A 592 -62.00 6.62 0.40
C VAL A 592 -62.75 7.89 0.82
N ALA A 593 -64.02 7.75 1.22
CA ALA A 593 -64.86 8.87 1.62
C ALA A 593 -65.59 8.58 2.94
N PRO A 594 -65.90 9.59 3.80
CA PRO A 594 -66.62 9.36 5.05
C PRO A 594 -68.03 8.81 4.84
N SER A 595 -68.63 9.09 3.67
CA SER A 595 -69.92 8.55 3.22
C SER A 595 -69.79 7.23 2.44
N GLY A 596 -68.58 6.69 2.30
CA GLY A 596 -68.30 5.46 1.57
C GLY A 596 -68.86 4.22 2.24
N SER A 597 -68.77 3.08 1.54
CA SER A 597 -69.23 1.77 2.02
C SER A 597 -68.22 0.69 1.63
N ASP A 598 -67.89 -0.19 2.57
CA ASP A 598 -66.98 -1.31 2.32
C ASP A 598 -67.63 -2.47 1.56
N LEU A 599 -68.92 -2.37 1.27
CA LEU A 599 -69.61 -3.30 0.38
C LEU A 599 -69.36 -3.00 -1.11
N ASN A 600 -68.76 -1.84 -1.41
CA ASN A 600 -68.52 -1.38 -2.78
C ASN A 600 -67.12 -1.73 -3.28
N GLY A 601 -66.91 -1.52 -4.58
CA GLY A 601 -65.66 -1.84 -5.28
C GLY A 601 -64.53 -0.82 -5.09
N GLY A 602 -64.78 0.39 -4.59
CA GLY A 602 -63.73 1.36 -4.26
C GLY A 602 -63.03 2.05 -5.44
N THR A 603 -63.46 1.83 -6.68
CA THR A 603 -62.76 2.27 -7.91
C THR A 603 -63.09 3.69 -8.37
N GLY A 604 -63.90 4.44 -7.63
CA GLY A 604 -64.26 5.84 -7.91
C GLY A 604 -64.99 6.51 -6.73
N TRP A 605 -65.12 7.84 -6.74
CA TRP A 605 -65.77 8.57 -5.64
C TRP A 605 -67.23 8.16 -5.36
N GLY A 606 -67.98 7.73 -6.38
CA GLY A 606 -69.35 7.23 -6.22
C GLY A 606 -69.45 5.88 -5.50
N ASP A 607 -68.35 5.11 -5.48
CA ASP A 607 -68.25 3.76 -4.92
C ASP A 607 -67.12 3.64 -3.89
N ALA A 608 -66.74 4.77 -3.28
CA ALA A 608 -65.60 4.86 -2.36
C ALA A 608 -65.75 3.95 -1.12
N LEU A 609 -64.64 3.45 -0.62
CA LEU A 609 -64.54 2.69 0.62
C LEU A 609 -64.74 3.61 1.84
N ALA A 610 -65.24 3.06 2.94
CA ALA A 610 -65.58 3.84 4.12
C ALA A 610 -64.35 4.24 4.94
N THR A 611 -63.25 3.46 4.86
CA THR A 611 -62.05 3.70 5.66
C THR A 611 -60.74 3.49 4.89
N PRO A 612 -59.65 4.21 5.25
CA PRO A 612 -58.32 3.98 4.67
C PRO A 612 -57.78 2.57 4.96
N SER A 613 -58.08 2.00 6.13
CA SER A 613 -57.63 0.65 6.50
C SER A 613 -58.17 -0.42 5.53
N ASN A 614 -59.42 -0.28 5.09
CA ASN A 614 -60.02 -1.23 4.15
C ASN A 614 -59.48 -1.04 2.73
N ALA A 615 -59.17 0.20 2.34
CA ALA A 615 -58.47 0.45 1.09
C ALA A 615 -57.07 -0.18 1.12
N LEU A 616 -56.33 -0.03 2.22
CA LEU A 616 -55.00 -0.63 2.38
C LEU A 616 -55.04 -2.16 2.39
N TYR A 617 -56.10 -2.76 2.94
CA TYR A 617 -56.29 -4.21 2.92
C TYR A 617 -56.54 -4.76 1.50
N ARG A 618 -57.18 -3.98 0.64
CA ARG A 618 -57.48 -4.37 -0.75
C ARG A 618 -56.40 -3.97 -1.73
N ALA A 619 -55.66 -2.92 -1.40
CA ALA A 619 -54.58 -2.41 -2.21
C ALA A 619 -53.43 -3.42 -2.29
N SER A 620 -52.93 -3.64 -3.50
CA SER A 620 -51.64 -4.29 -3.71
C SER A 620 -50.51 -3.26 -3.66
N ALA A 621 -49.27 -3.73 -3.49
CA ALA A 621 -48.12 -2.84 -3.56
C ALA A 621 -48.09 -2.15 -4.93
N GLY A 622 -48.15 -0.81 -4.92
CA GLY A 622 -48.25 0.00 -6.14
C GLY A 622 -49.57 0.76 -6.32
N ASP A 623 -50.65 0.30 -5.69
CA ASP A 623 -51.96 0.96 -5.80
C ASP A 623 -51.97 2.35 -5.15
N THR A 624 -52.78 3.26 -5.72
CA THR A 624 -52.97 4.60 -5.16
C THR A 624 -54.23 4.67 -4.31
N ILE A 625 -54.13 5.17 -3.08
CA ILE A 625 -55.29 5.41 -2.21
C ILE A 625 -55.55 6.92 -2.12
N ILE A 626 -56.69 7.38 -2.63
CA ILE A 626 -57.12 8.78 -2.58
C ILE A 626 -58.21 8.93 -1.52
N VAL A 627 -57.89 9.70 -0.47
CA VAL A 627 -58.78 9.92 0.67
C VAL A 627 -59.37 11.34 0.59
N SER A 628 -60.70 11.46 0.58
CA SER A 628 -61.35 12.77 0.58
C SER A 628 -61.14 13.49 1.92
N ASN A 629 -61.39 14.80 1.95
CA ASN A 629 -61.30 15.54 3.20
C ASN A 629 -62.39 15.09 4.19
N GLY A 630 -62.01 14.75 5.42
CA GLY A 630 -62.94 14.30 6.47
C GLY A 630 -62.25 13.63 7.66
N THR A 631 -63.06 13.19 8.62
CA THR A 631 -62.60 12.43 9.79
C THR A 631 -62.82 10.95 9.56
N TYR A 632 -61.77 10.14 9.74
CA TYR A 632 -61.80 8.70 9.51
C TYR A 632 -61.40 7.94 10.78
N ASN A 633 -62.08 6.81 11.01
CA ASN A 633 -61.68 5.86 12.04
C ASN A 633 -60.59 4.94 11.46
N VAL A 634 -59.37 5.00 12.02
CA VAL A 634 -58.26 4.13 11.63
C VAL A 634 -58.11 3.07 12.72
N TYR A 635 -58.53 1.84 12.42
CA TYR A 635 -58.26 0.70 13.29
C TYR A 635 -56.94 0.09 12.84
N ALA A 636 -55.97 -0.04 13.76
CA ALA A 636 -54.78 -0.84 13.54
C ALA A 636 -55.16 -2.31 13.73
N THR A 637 -55.06 -3.11 12.68
CA THR A 637 -55.14 -4.58 12.73
C THR A 637 -53.76 -5.17 12.65
#